data_AF-I4HP97-F1
#
_entry.id   AF-I4HP97-F1
#
_cell.length_a   1.000
_cell.length_b   1.000
_cell.length_c   1.000
_cell.angle_alpha   90.00
_cell.angle_beta   90.00
_cell.angle_gamma   90.00
#
_symmetry.space_group_name_H-M   'P 1'
#
loop_
_entity.id
_entity.type
_entity.pdbx_description
1 polymer ?
#
loop_
_entity_poly.entity_id
_entity_poly.type
_entity_poly.pdbx_seq_one_letter_code
_entity_poly.pdbx_strand_id
1 'polypeptide(L)'
;MKGYLDGGNTVVVAYNDQQVVEVVKLETHLKDDLIDLLQQYPNARNFHLAEPGSPIPQATQIVFAGRNQTLSLVENPPQLNRGLLLKGMSDEDAPGYDIREMQERLKDLGYYQKELDGIFGSGTDEAVRKFQADVFGHSEADGKVGPKTWAKLWGEETTPTPTPQPAEGTYLRLTKTNQKDGDGLYILILEYIKNGQVKDHLKVCSGQRSKQLFRTGPQSVSGSMEPLPEGKWYINDILWAGGKDKYGPTVFSNGLGPVTTPIKYVGPNSTRRSAIEIHIDWNGKYCHGPCPGTAGCLGIYDIADYKKLVSWLRDTNPHDLYVDWGLGTCPQPQ
;
A
#
# COMPACT_ATOMS: atom_id res chain seq x y z
N MET A 1 10.12 18.37 26.83
CA MET A 1 10.46 17.07 26.22
C MET A 1 11.52 17.27 25.14
N LYS A 2 12.37 16.26 24.90
CA LYS A 2 13.27 16.20 23.73
C LYS A 2 13.06 14.89 22.97
N GLY A 3 13.00 14.95 21.64
CA GLY A 3 12.94 13.79 20.76
C GLY A 3 14.33 13.39 20.25
N TYR A 4 14.64 12.10 20.34
CA TYR A 4 15.88 11.46 19.90
C TYR A 4 15.54 10.38 18.86
N LEU A 5 16.56 9.93 18.12
CA LEU A 5 16.46 8.81 17.18
C LEU A 5 17.35 7.66 17.65
N ASP A 6 16.78 6.46 17.75
CA ASP A 6 17.49 5.21 18.09
C ASP A 6 17.15 4.12 17.08
N GLY A 7 18.10 3.77 16.20
CA GLY A 7 17.89 2.74 15.18
C GLY A 7 16.67 2.99 14.29
N GLY A 8 16.31 4.26 14.04
CA GLY A 8 15.13 4.67 13.27
C GLY A 8 13.84 4.88 14.10
N ASN A 9 13.85 4.52 15.39
CA ASN A 9 12.73 4.75 16.30
C ASN A 9 12.83 6.13 16.96
N THR A 10 11.67 6.73 17.24
CA THR A 10 11.63 7.99 18.01
C THR A 10 11.70 7.66 19.50
N VAL A 11 12.62 8.27 20.22
CA VAL A 11 12.70 8.19 21.68
C VAL A 11 12.41 9.57 22.25
N VAL A 12 11.34 9.71 23.01
CA VAL A 12 10.94 10.96 23.66
C VAL A 12 11.40 10.93 25.10
N VAL A 13 12.16 11.95 25.50
CA VAL A 13 12.61 12.13 26.88
C VAL A 13 11.87 13.30 27.50
N ALA A 14 11.15 13.03 28.58
CA ALA A 14 10.56 14.04 29.44
C ALA A 14 11.57 14.52 30.48
N TYR A 15 11.64 15.84 30.64
CA TYR A 15 12.51 16.49 31.61
C TYR A 15 11.69 17.34 32.56
N ASN A 16 12.09 17.34 33.82
CA ASN A 16 11.75 18.37 34.79
C ASN A 16 13.04 19.10 35.14
N ASP A 17 13.16 20.35 34.73
CA ASP A 17 14.41 21.09 34.68
C ASP A 17 15.52 20.31 33.93
N GLN A 18 16.55 19.85 34.64
CA GLN A 18 17.66 19.07 34.08
C GLN A 18 17.56 17.57 34.40
N GLN A 19 16.56 17.15 35.18
CA GLN A 19 16.38 15.75 35.55
C GLN A 19 15.51 15.03 34.52
N VAL A 20 15.94 13.84 34.13
CA VAL A 20 15.15 12.94 33.30
C VAL A 20 14.01 12.38 34.16
N VAL A 21 12.78 12.64 33.72
CA VAL A 21 11.57 12.15 34.37
C VAL A 21 11.16 10.82 33.75
N GLU A 22 11.19 10.75 32.43
CA GLU A 22 10.70 9.60 31.68
C GLU A 22 11.41 9.50 30.34
N VAL A 23 11.67 8.28 29.90
CA VAL A 23 12.17 7.98 28.56
C VAL A 23 11.17 7.04 27.91
N VAL A 24 10.50 7.50 26.87
CA VAL A 24 9.52 6.72 26.13
C VAL A 24 10.07 6.41 24.74
N LYS A 25 10.18 5.13 24.40
CA LYS A 25 10.50 4.67 23.06
C LYS A 25 9.21 4.40 22.29
N LEU A 26 9.03 5.04 21.14
CA LEU A 26 7.97 4.69 20.21
C LEU A 26 8.45 3.53 19.34
N GLU A 27 7.73 2.41 19.36
CA GLU A 27 7.98 1.28 18.45
C GLU A 27 7.34 1.48 17.08
N THR A 28 6.50 2.52 16.95
CA THR A 28 5.88 2.88 15.68
C THR A 28 6.58 4.10 15.07
N HIS A 29 6.48 4.20 13.74
CA HIS A 29 6.98 5.35 12.99
C HIS A 29 5.86 6.34 12.62
N LEU A 30 4.67 6.17 13.20
CA LEU A 30 3.51 7.00 12.89
C LEU A 30 3.63 8.34 13.62
N LYS A 31 3.61 9.43 12.84
CA LYS A 31 3.58 10.80 13.41
C LYS A 31 2.39 10.96 14.36
N ASP A 32 1.28 10.32 14.05
CA ASP A 32 0.07 10.40 14.83
C ASP A 32 0.26 9.72 16.21
N ASP A 33 1.07 8.67 16.33
CA ASP A 33 1.40 8.04 17.63
C ASP A 33 2.28 8.94 18.50
N LEU A 34 3.18 9.72 17.88
CA LEU A 34 3.89 10.77 18.59
C LEU A 34 2.94 11.85 19.11
N ILE A 35 1.93 12.23 18.32
CA ILE A 35 0.91 13.20 18.78
C ILE A 35 0.15 12.66 19.99
N ASP A 36 -0.30 11.40 19.95
CA ASP A 36 -1.02 10.76 21.06
C ASP A 36 -0.14 10.64 22.31
N LEU A 37 1.14 10.31 22.14
CA LEU A 37 2.09 10.31 23.25
C LEU A 37 2.19 11.71 23.85
N LEU A 38 2.40 12.75 23.03
CA LEU A 38 2.55 14.12 23.53
C LEU A 38 1.29 14.63 24.24
N GLN A 39 0.09 14.19 23.84
CA GLN A 39 -1.17 14.53 24.50
C GLN A 39 -1.27 13.97 25.93
N GLN A 40 -0.59 12.87 26.24
CA GLN A 40 -0.51 12.31 27.60
C GLN A 40 0.33 13.18 28.55
N TYR A 41 1.06 14.18 28.01
CA TYR A 41 1.85 15.13 28.79
C TYR A 41 1.28 16.56 28.68
N PRO A 42 0.07 16.84 29.20
CA PRO A 42 -0.60 18.13 29.06
C PRO A 42 0.18 19.29 29.71
N ASN A 43 1.10 18.98 30.64
CA ASN A 43 1.94 19.96 31.33
C ASN A 43 3.27 20.23 30.62
N ALA A 44 3.57 19.53 29.52
CA ALA A 44 4.79 19.76 28.78
C ALA A 44 4.74 21.09 28.04
N ARG A 45 5.64 22.01 28.42
CA ARG A 45 5.66 23.38 27.89
C ARG A 45 6.36 23.50 26.54
N ASN A 46 7.33 22.63 26.26
CA ASN A 46 8.14 22.66 25.05
C ASN A 46 8.48 21.24 24.58
N PHE A 47 8.52 21.06 23.26
CA PHE A 47 9.08 19.88 22.59
C PHE A 47 10.20 20.33 21.65
N HIS A 48 11.39 19.74 21.81
CA HIS A 48 12.54 20.02 20.96
C HIS A 48 13.05 18.72 20.33
N LEU A 49 13.64 18.80 19.15
CA LEU A 49 14.42 17.69 18.59
C LEU A 49 15.86 17.81 19.09
N ALA A 50 16.43 16.70 19.55
CA ALA A 50 17.84 16.64 19.91
C ALA A 50 18.72 16.82 18.67
N GLU A 51 19.93 17.33 18.87
CA GLU A 51 20.89 17.47 17.79
C GLU A 51 21.29 16.09 17.25
N PRO A 52 21.54 15.96 15.93
CA PRO A 52 21.99 14.70 15.35
C PRO A 52 23.21 14.12 16.09
N GLY A 53 23.13 12.86 16.51
CA GLY A 53 24.20 12.18 17.26
C GLY A 53 24.19 12.42 18.78
N SER A 54 23.24 13.20 19.31
CA SER A 54 23.08 13.36 20.77
C SER A 54 22.81 12.02 21.45
N PRO A 55 23.53 11.67 22.53
CA PRO A 55 23.28 10.44 23.26
C PRO A 55 21.94 10.52 24.00
N ILE A 56 21.18 9.42 23.95
CA ILE A 56 19.96 9.26 24.74
C ILE A 56 20.37 9.08 26.21
N PRO A 57 19.76 9.78 27.17
CA PRO A 57 20.04 9.59 28.59
C PRO A 57 19.82 8.13 29.02
N GLN A 58 20.73 7.59 29.83
CA GLN A 58 20.61 6.24 30.37
C GLN A 58 19.59 6.21 31.51
N ALA A 59 18.36 5.79 31.19
CA ALA A 59 17.28 5.55 32.14
C ALA A 59 16.41 4.38 31.64
N THR A 60 15.55 3.85 32.51
CA THR A 60 14.56 2.84 32.12
C THR A 60 13.66 3.39 31.02
N GLN A 61 13.58 2.67 29.90
CA GLN A 61 12.72 3.05 28.77
C GLN A 61 11.35 2.39 28.92
N ILE A 62 10.31 3.20 28.78
CA ILE A 62 8.93 2.75 28.64
C ILE A 62 8.65 2.62 27.14
N VAL A 63 7.99 1.55 26.75
CA VAL A 63 7.63 1.30 25.35
C VAL A 63 6.22 1.83 25.10
N PHE A 64 6.11 2.76 24.16
CA PHE A 64 4.84 3.14 23.57
C PHE A 64 4.67 2.37 22.26
N ALA A 65 3.87 1.30 22.31
CA ALA A 65 3.59 0.42 21.18
C ALA A 65 2.68 1.05 20.10
N GLY A 66 2.24 2.31 20.29
CA GLY A 66 1.32 3.01 19.39
C GLY A 66 -0.15 2.70 19.65
N ARG A 67 -1.01 3.18 18.74
CA ARG A 67 -2.43 2.78 18.70
C ARG A 67 -2.51 1.28 18.45
N ASN A 68 -2.81 0.50 19.50
CA ASN A 68 -3.04 -0.92 19.39
C ASN A 68 -4.50 -1.21 19.70
N GLN A 69 -5.34 -1.27 18.66
CA GLN A 69 -6.69 -1.77 18.80
C GLN A 69 -6.63 -3.30 18.76
N THR A 70 -6.86 -3.94 19.90
CA THR A 70 -7.02 -5.39 19.97
C THR A 70 -8.35 -5.76 19.31
N LEU A 71 -8.29 -6.04 18.02
CA LEU A 71 -9.44 -6.50 17.24
C LEU A 71 -9.67 -7.98 17.54
N SER A 72 -10.92 -8.37 17.78
CA SER A 72 -11.26 -9.77 18.05
C SER A 72 -10.89 -10.62 16.83
N LEU A 73 -9.90 -11.51 16.99
CA LEU A 73 -9.54 -12.51 15.98
C LEU A 73 -10.78 -13.32 15.60
N VAL A 74 -11.01 -13.51 14.31
CA VAL A 74 -12.07 -14.37 13.79
C VAL A 74 -11.45 -15.69 13.36
N GLU A 75 -12.03 -16.81 13.81
CA GLU A 75 -11.63 -18.14 13.33
C GLU A 75 -11.99 -18.27 11.84
N ASN A 76 -10.99 -18.55 11.00
CA ASN A 76 -11.11 -18.61 9.52
C ASN A 76 -11.55 -17.26 8.91
N PRO A 77 -10.66 -16.26 8.87
CA PRO A 77 -10.99 -14.99 8.24
C PRO A 77 -11.32 -15.20 6.75
N PRO A 78 -12.31 -14.47 6.22
CA PRO A 78 -12.62 -14.50 4.81
C PRO A 78 -11.43 -14.00 3.99
N GLN A 79 -11.33 -14.47 2.76
CA GLN A 79 -10.32 -13.99 1.83
C GLN A 79 -10.84 -12.75 1.10
N LEU A 80 -9.97 -11.76 0.92
CA LEU A 80 -10.26 -10.64 0.03
C LEU A 80 -10.12 -11.12 -1.42
N ASN A 81 -11.21 -11.63 -1.99
CA ASN A 81 -11.23 -12.24 -3.31
C ASN A 81 -10.87 -11.23 -4.42
N ARG A 82 -11.27 -9.97 -4.22
CA ARG A 82 -11.00 -8.89 -5.17
C ARG A 82 -9.63 -8.22 -4.98
N GLY A 83 -8.87 -8.57 -3.95
CA GLY A 83 -7.63 -7.88 -3.58
C GLY A 83 -7.77 -6.39 -3.19
N LEU A 84 -8.85 -5.71 -3.57
CA LEU A 84 -9.12 -4.30 -3.27
C LEU A 84 -10.61 -3.93 -3.38
N LEU A 85 -11.16 -3.30 -2.34
CA LEU A 85 -12.48 -2.68 -2.36
C LEU A 85 -12.37 -1.15 -2.37
N LEU A 86 -13.16 -0.51 -3.23
CA LEU A 86 -13.19 0.94 -3.41
C LEU A 86 -14.61 1.49 -3.36
N LYS A 87 -14.74 2.75 -2.95
CA LYS A 87 -15.98 3.51 -3.06
C LYS A 87 -16.54 3.48 -4.49
N GLY A 88 -17.84 3.20 -4.60
CA GLY A 88 -18.58 3.06 -5.85
C GLY A 88 -18.73 1.62 -6.33
N MET A 89 -18.05 0.65 -5.71
CA MET A 89 -18.24 -0.77 -5.98
C MET A 89 -19.47 -1.32 -5.26
N SER A 90 -20.01 -2.43 -5.78
CA SER A 90 -21.04 -3.26 -5.17
C SER A 90 -20.59 -4.72 -5.07
N ASP A 91 -21.34 -5.57 -4.37
CA ASP A 91 -21.08 -7.03 -4.33
C ASP A 91 -21.08 -7.65 -5.75
N GLU A 92 -21.75 -7.04 -6.73
CA GLU A 92 -21.69 -7.48 -8.13
C GLU A 92 -20.28 -7.26 -8.74
N ASP A 93 -19.56 -6.25 -8.26
CA ASP A 93 -18.18 -5.96 -8.64
C ASP A 93 -17.15 -6.74 -7.79
N ALA A 94 -17.57 -7.22 -6.62
CA ALA A 94 -16.77 -7.90 -5.61
C ALA A 94 -17.21 -9.35 -5.42
N PRO A 95 -16.66 -10.30 -6.21
CA PRO A 95 -17.03 -11.71 -6.08
C PRO A 95 -16.77 -12.20 -4.66
N GLY A 96 -17.72 -12.95 -4.09
CA GLY A 96 -17.63 -13.44 -2.70
C GLY A 96 -18.34 -12.58 -1.67
N TYR A 97 -18.99 -11.47 -2.06
CA TYR A 97 -19.66 -10.51 -1.16
C TYR A 97 -18.70 -9.76 -0.22
N ASP A 98 -17.46 -9.52 -0.67
CA ASP A 98 -16.39 -8.89 0.12
C ASP A 98 -16.83 -7.52 0.71
N ILE A 99 -17.71 -6.77 0.03
CA ILE A 99 -18.18 -5.45 0.50
C ILE A 99 -19.16 -5.61 1.65
N ARG A 100 -20.16 -6.49 1.51
CA ARG A 100 -21.10 -6.79 2.58
C ARG A 100 -20.39 -7.37 3.80
N GLU A 101 -19.43 -8.25 3.58
CA GLU A 101 -18.63 -8.87 4.65
C GLU A 101 -17.77 -7.84 5.39
N MET A 102 -17.13 -6.93 4.66
CA MET A 102 -16.45 -5.78 5.25
C MET A 102 -17.42 -4.86 6.01
N GLN A 103 -18.60 -4.55 5.45
CA GLN A 103 -19.61 -3.71 6.12
C GLN A 103 -20.10 -4.34 7.42
N GLU A 104 -20.35 -5.65 7.43
CA GLU A 104 -20.74 -6.43 8.60
C GLU A 104 -19.64 -6.35 9.66
N ARG A 105 -18.39 -6.60 9.26
CA ARG A 105 -17.26 -6.52 10.16
C ARG A 105 -17.04 -5.13 10.73
N LEU A 106 -17.14 -4.09 9.91
CA LEU A 106 -17.07 -2.69 10.37
C LEU A 106 -18.22 -2.34 11.32
N LYS A 107 -19.40 -2.95 11.15
CA LYS A 107 -20.55 -2.78 12.05
C LYS A 107 -20.29 -3.44 13.40
N ASP A 108 -19.77 -4.66 13.41
CA ASP A 108 -19.37 -5.37 14.65
C ASP A 108 -18.33 -4.58 15.45
N LEU A 109 -17.40 -3.95 14.74
CA LEU A 109 -16.36 -3.11 15.32
C LEU A 109 -16.85 -1.69 15.69
N GLY A 110 -18.12 -1.36 15.44
CA GLY A 110 -18.73 -0.07 15.80
C GLY A 110 -18.40 1.10 14.86
N TYR A 111 -17.78 0.82 13.70
CA TYR A 111 -17.44 1.82 12.69
C TYR A 111 -18.58 2.11 11.70
N TYR A 112 -19.48 1.15 11.48
CA TYR A 112 -20.56 1.25 10.51
C TYR A 112 -21.93 1.05 11.19
N GLN A 113 -22.92 1.90 10.86
CA GLN A 113 -24.24 1.88 11.50
C GLN A 113 -25.41 1.74 10.52
N LYS A 114 -25.13 1.71 9.22
CA LYS A 114 -26.16 1.64 8.18
C LYS A 114 -26.50 0.19 7.83
N GLU A 115 -27.40 0.02 6.87
CA GLU A 115 -27.76 -1.27 6.30
C GLU A 115 -26.56 -1.92 5.60
N LEU A 116 -26.51 -3.25 5.68
CA LEU A 116 -25.53 -4.08 4.96
C LEU A 116 -26.03 -4.29 3.54
N ASP A 117 -25.94 -3.25 2.73
CA ASP A 117 -26.48 -3.23 1.37
C ASP A 117 -25.52 -3.83 0.33
N GLY A 118 -24.26 -4.12 0.71
CA GLY A 118 -23.24 -4.59 -0.23
C GLY A 118 -22.77 -3.50 -1.20
N ILE A 119 -23.03 -2.23 -0.89
CA ILE A 119 -22.65 -1.08 -1.71
C ILE A 119 -21.60 -0.27 -0.95
N PHE A 120 -20.42 -0.10 -1.54
CA PHE A 120 -19.37 0.75 -0.99
C PHE A 120 -19.70 2.23 -1.27
N GLY A 121 -20.74 2.73 -0.60
CA GLY A 121 -21.21 4.11 -0.70
C GLY A 121 -20.45 5.08 0.20
N SER A 122 -20.97 6.29 0.34
CA SER A 122 -20.38 7.32 1.23
C SER A 122 -20.32 6.89 2.69
N GLY A 123 -21.32 6.17 3.20
CA GLY A 123 -21.32 5.67 4.57
C GLY A 123 -20.25 4.61 4.83
N THR A 124 -20.00 3.75 3.85
CA THR A 124 -18.95 2.72 3.95
C THR A 124 -17.56 3.35 3.88
N ASP A 125 -17.35 4.34 2.99
CA ASP A 125 -16.10 5.12 2.93
C ASP A 125 -15.79 5.84 4.24
N GLU A 126 -16.79 6.45 4.88
CA GLU A 126 -16.62 7.07 6.19
C GLU A 126 -16.20 6.04 7.26
N ALA A 127 -16.87 4.89 7.32
CA ALA A 127 -16.56 3.83 8.28
C ALA A 127 -15.16 3.25 8.06
N VAL A 128 -14.77 2.98 6.81
CA VAL A 128 -13.44 2.47 6.46
C VAL A 128 -12.36 3.46 6.86
N ARG A 129 -12.53 4.75 6.55
CA ARG A 129 -11.55 5.78 6.93
C ARG A 129 -11.41 5.91 8.44
N LYS A 130 -12.53 5.84 9.17
CA LYS A 130 -12.50 5.88 10.63
C LYS A 130 -11.76 4.66 11.21
N PHE A 131 -12.04 3.47 10.70
CA PHE A 131 -11.31 2.25 11.07
C PHE A 131 -9.80 2.37 10.77
N GLN A 132 -9.46 2.79 9.55
CA GLN A 132 -8.05 2.96 9.16
C GLN A 132 -7.35 4.04 10.00
N ALA A 133 -8.03 5.12 10.36
CA ALA A 133 -7.48 6.15 11.22
C ALA A 133 -7.15 5.61 12.62
N ASP A 134 -8.04 4.81 13.19
CA ASP A 134 -7.83 4.23 14.52
C ASP A 134 -6.73 3.16 14.52
N VAL A 135 -6.62 2.37 13.45
CA VAL A 135 -5.68 1.23 13.38
C VAL A 135 -4.31 1.59 12.78
N PHE A 136 -4.25 2.57 11.87
CA PHE A 136 -3.03 2.94 11.13
C PHE A 136 -2.66 4.43 11.26
N GLY A 137 -3.49 5.24 11.93
CA GLY A 137 -3.33 6.69 12.00
C GLY A 137 -4.10 7.43 10.89
N HIS A 138 -4.50 8.67 11.18
CA HIS A 138 -5.29 9.51 10.28
C HIS A 138 -4.63 9.72 8.91
N SER A 139 -3.30 9.75 8.86
CA SER A 139 -2.55 9.92 7.61
C SER A 139 -2.59 8.71 6.67
N GLU A 140 -3.04 7.54 7.16
CA GLU A 140 -3.21 6.30 6.38
C GLU A 140 -4.69 5.98 6.06
N ALA A 141 -5.63 6.82 6.49
CA ALA A 141 -7.07 6.67 6.29
C ALA A 141 -7.55 7.04 4.87
N ASP A 142 -7.11 6.27 3.87
CA ASP A 142 -7.36 6.53 2.45
C ASP A 142 -8.70 6.05 1.91
N GLY A 143 -9.49 5.31 2.71
CA GLY A 143 -10.81 4.80 2.35
C GLY A 143 -10.78 3.61 1.40
N LYS A 144 -9.61 2.99 1.19
CA LYS A 144 -9.42 1.86 0.29
C LYS A 144 -9.14 0.59 1.08
N VAL A 145 -9.85 -0.50 0.82
CA VAL A 145 -9.67 -1.75 1.55
C VAL A 145 -8.89 -2.75 0.72
N GLY A 146 -7.56 -2.71 0.84
CA GLY A 146 -6.65 -3.72 0.30
C GLY A 146 -6.23 -4.76 1.36
N PRO A 147 -5.28 -5.66 1.05
CA PRO A 147 -4.96 -6.81 1.92
C PRO A 147 -4.46 -6.41 3.32
N LYS A 148 -3.79 -5.26 3.45
CA LYS A 148 -3.34 -4.72 4.76
C LYS A 148 -4.53 -4.34 5.65
N THR A 149 -5.46 -3.55 5.11
CA THR A 149 -6.68 -3.15 5.82
C THR A 149 -7.56 -4.36 6.08
N TRP A 150 -7.63 -5.27 5.12
CA TRP A 150 -8.36 -6.52 5.25
C TRP A 150 -7.81 -7.36 6.39
N ALA A 151 -6.55 -7.79 6.35
CA ALA A 151 -5.92 -8.57 7.42
C ALA A 151 -6.17 -7.98 8.82
N LYS A 152 -6.08 -6.65 8.97
CA LYS A 152 -6.39 -5.99 10.24
C LYS A 152 -7.86 -6.11 10.65
N LEU A 153 -8.83 -5.94 9.75
CA LEU A 153 -10.26 -6.09 10.08
C LEU A 153 -10.56 -7.42 10.79
N TRP A 154 -9.88 -8.50 10.42
CA TRP A 154 -10.06 -9.83 11.04
C TRP A 154 -9.00 -10.20 12.10
N GLY A 155 -8.14 -9.26 12.48
CA GLY A 155 -7.19 -9.43 13.60
C GLY A 155 -5.91 -10.19 13.26
N GLU A 156 -5.61 -10.47 11.99
CA GLU A 156 -4.35 -11.11 11.62
C GLU A 156 -3.16 -10.16 11.89
N GLU A 157 -2.17 -10.64 12.65
CA GLU A 157 -0.86 -9.99 12.67
C GLU A 157 -0.19 -10.21 11.32
N THR A 158 0.13 -9.12 10.62
CA THR A 158 0.95 -9.18 9.40
C THR A 158 2.36 -9.61 9.77
N THR A 159 2.57 -10.91 9.94
CA THR A 159 3.90 -11.47 10.15
C THR A 159 4.67 -11.39 8.84
N PRO A 160 5.86 -10.74 8.80
CA PRO A 160 6.75 -10.86 7.67
C PRO A 160 7.35 -12.26 7.69
N THR A 161 7.04 -13.08 6.68
CA THR A 161 7.64 -14.40 6.49
C THR A 161 9.12 -14.26 6.08
N PRO A 162 10.04 -15.13 6.53
CA PRO A 162 11.46 -14.88 6.45
C PRO A 162 12.06 -15.14 5.07
N THR A 163 13.02 -14.30 4.71
CA THR A 163 13.93 -14.37 3.55
C THR A 163 14.99 -15.46 3.75
N PRO A 164 15.26 -16.36 2.77
CA PRO A 164 16.63 -16.42 2.22
C PRO A 164 16.81 -16.91 0.75
N GLN A 165 17.86 -16.33 0.13
CA GLN A 165 18.73 -16.79 -0.99
C GLN A 165 18.31 -16.60 -2.48
N PRO A 166 19.21 -16.14 -3.39
CA PRO A 166 18.91 -15.76 -4.77
C PRO A 166 18.65 -16.99 -5.67
N ALA A 167 17.70 -16.95 -6.60
CA ALA A 167 17.49 -18.07 -7.52
C ALA A 167 17.27 -17.72 -8.98
N GLU A 168 17.41 -18.80 -9.73
CA GLU A 168 17.12 -19.05 -11.13
C GLU A 168 15.59 -18.99 -11.39
N GLY A 169 14.89 -18.05 -10.76
CA GLY A 169 13.44 -17.95 -10.75
C GLY A 169 12.84 -17.27 -11.99
N THR A 170 11.51 -17.37 -12.10
CA THR A 170 10.71 -16.65 -13.10
C THR A 170 9.92 -15.54 -12.40
N TYR A 171 10.13 -14.30 -12.82
CA TYR A 171 9.59 -13.11 -12.16
C TYR A 171 9.39 -11.96 -13.15
N LEU A 172 8.70 -10.92 -12.70
CA LEU A 172 8.63 -9.65 -13.39
C LEU A 172 9.63 -8.65 -12.80
N ARG A 173 10.24 -7.82 -13.64
CA ARG A 173 11.07 -6.70 -13.19
C ARG A 173 10.57 -5.41 -13.81
N LEU A 174 10.33 -4.40 -12.98
CA LEU A 174 9.93 -3.07 -13.41
C LEU A 174 11.10 -2.12 -13.23
N THR A 175 11.55 -1.52 -14.32
CA THR A 175 12.63 -0.53 -14.33
C THR A 175 12.18 0.77 -14.98
N LYS A 176 12.92 1.84 -14.68
CA LYS A 176 12.69 3.17 -15.25
C LYS A 176 13.65 3.43 -16.41
N THR A 177 13.15 4.03 -17.48
CA THR A 177 14.01 4.63 -18.51
C THR A 177 14.16 6.14 -18.32
N ASN A 178 15.13 6.73 -19.01
CA ASN A 178 15.27 8.19 -19.10
C ASN A 178 14.41 8.81 -20.21
N GLN A 179 13.64 8.00 -20.94
CA GLN A 179 12.75 8.48 -22.00
C GLN A 179 11.38 8.82 -21.40
N LYS A 180 10.73 9.81 -22.02
CA LYS A 180 9.34 10.15 -21.73
C LYS A 180 8.47 9.92 -22.95
N ASP A 181 7.22 9.55 -22.72
CA ASP A 181 6.21 9.46 -23.78
C ASP A 181 5.70 10.85 -24.21
N GLY A 182 4.75 10.87 -25.15
CA GLY A 182 4.14 12.11 -25.65
C GLY A 182 3.41 12.92 -24.59
N ASP A 183 2.98 12.27 -23.51
CA ASP A 183 2.29 12.91 -22.39
C ASP A 183 3.26 13.39 -21.29
N GLY A 184 4.56 13.11 -21.44
CA GLY A 184 5.61 13.53 -20.54
C GLY A 184 5.79 12.64 -19.31
N LEU A 185 5.22 11.43 -19.31
CA LEU A 185 5.49 10.39 -18.33
C LEU A 185 6.78 9.66 -18.68
N TYR A 186 7.58 9.31 -17.68
CA TYR A 186 8.67 8.35 -17.88
C TYR A 186 8.12 7.03 -18.40
N ILE A 187 8.73 6.54 -19.48
CA ILE A 187 8.48 5.19 -19.97
C ILE A 187 9.15 4.23 -19.00
N LEU A 188 8.36 3.35 -18.40
CA LEU A 188 8.84 2.27 -17.56
C LEU A 188 8.85 0.97 -18.38
N ILE A 189 9.77 0.06 -18.06
CA ILE A 189 9.86 -1.24 -18.73
C ILE A 189 9.52 -2.31 -17.72
N LEU A 190 8.44 -3.04 -17.99
CA LEU A 190 8.08 -4.27 -17.30
C LEU A 190 8.63 -5.45 -18.10
N GLU A 191 9.63 -6.12 -17.56
CA GLU A 191 10.30 -7.26 -18.17
C GLU A 191 9.75 -8.57 -17.60
N TYR A 192 9.51 -9.54 -18.48
CA TYR A 192 9.27 -10.92 -18.10
C TYR A 192 10.59 -11.69 -18.15
N ILE A 193 11.05 -12.13 -16.98
CA ILE A 193 12.31 -12.85 -16.83
C ILE A 193 12.01 -14.30 -16.49
N LYS A 194 12.52 -15.22 -17.30
CA LYS A 194 12.36 -16.68 -17.13
C LYS A 194 13.73 -17.31 -17.12
N ASN A 195 14.04 -18.06 -16.06
CA ASN A 195 15.34 -18.70 -15.84
C ASN A 195 16.50 -17.70 -15.95
N GLY A 196 16.36 -16.53 -15.30
CA GLY A 196 17.38 -15.47 -15.30
C GLY A 196 17.57 -14.70 -16.62
N GLN A 197 16.80 -15.00 -17.66
CA GLN A 197 16.87 -14.30 -18.95
C GLN A 197 15.61 -13.48 -19.21
N VAL A 198 15.78 -12.23 -19.65
CA VAL A 198 14.67 -11.42 -20.18
C VAL A 198 14.14 -12.10 -21.43
N LYS A 199 12.89 -12.57 -21.38
CA LYS A 199 12.20 -13.20 -22.51
C LYS A 199 11.37 -12.22 -23.30
N ASP A 200 10.80 -11.24 -22.61
CA ASP A 200 9.91 -10.26 -23.21
C ASP A 200 9.81 -9.01 -22.35
N HIS A 201 9.27 -7.92 -22.91
CA HIS A 201 9.03 -6.69 -22.17
C HIS A 201 7.79 -5.93 -22.68
N LEU A 202 7.30 -5.04 -21.82
CA LEU A 202 6.20 -4.11 -22.07
C LEU A 202 6.63 -2.71 -21.64
N LYS A 203 6.18 -1.70 -22.41
CA LYS A 203 6.23 -0.31 -21.96
C LYS A 203 5.01 -0.07 -21.08
N VAL A 204 5.23 0.51 -19.91
CA VAL A 204 4.17 0.80 -18.93
C VAL A 204 4.39 2.18 -18.32
N CYS A 205 3.41 2.66 -17.55
CA CYS A 205 3.49 3.91 -16.79
C CYS A 205 3.18 3.65 -15.31
N SER A 206 3.59 4.58 -14.45
CA SER A 206 3.15 4.61 -13.05
C SER A 206 3.24 6.04 -12.52
N GLY A 207 2.27 6.40 -11.68
CA GLY A 207 2.11 7.75 -11.14
C GLY A 207 1.65 8.77 -12.18
N GLN A 208 1.32 9.97 -11.71
CA GLN A 208 0.92 11.10 -12.56
C GLN A 208 2.12 11.89 -13.07
N ARG A 209 1.99 12.53 -14.24
CA ARG A 209 3.04 13.33 -14.90
C ARG A 209 3.85 14.26 -13.99
N SER A 210 3.19 15.00 -13.10
CA SER A 210 3.85 15.96 -12.18
C SER A 210 4.29 15.34 -10.85
N LYS A 211 4.07 14.04 -10.67
CA LYS A 211 4.29 13.29 -9.43
C LYS A 211 5.21 12.09 -9.63
N GLN A 212 5.97 12.01 -10.73
CA GLN A 212 6.93 10.91 -10.96
C GLN A 212 8.21 11.04 -10.13
N LEU A 213 8.04 11.04 -8.81
CA LEU A 213 9.09 10.95 -7.80
C LEU A 213 9.23 9.47 -7.42
N PHE A 214 10.32 8.86 -7.86
CA PHE A 214 10.63 7.45 -7.61
C PHE A 214 11.29 7.34 -6.23
N ARG A 215 10.74 6.50 -5.36
CA ARG A 215 11.08 6.45 -3.93
C ARG A 215 11.24 5.02 -3.43
N THR A 216 11.90 4.87 -2.29
CA THR A 216 11.89 3.63 -1.52
C THR A 216 10.57 3.46 -0.76
N GLY A 217 10.25 2.23 -0.33
CA GLY A 217 9.03 1.91 0.43
C GLY A 217 8.67 2.91 1.55
N PRO A 218 9.58 3.23 2.49
CA PRO A 218 9.30 4.11 3.63
C PRO A 218 8.99 5.57 3.23
N GLN A 219 9.53 6.01 2.10
CA GLN A 219 9.36 7.37 1.61
C GLN A 219 8.11 7.53 0.74
N SER A 220 7.49 6.43 0.30
CA SER A 220 6.27 6.46 -0.49
C SER A 220 5.03 6.47 0.42
N VAL A 221 4.12 7.38 0.14
CA VAL A 221 2.95 7.68 0.99
C VAL A 221 1.66 7.41 0.24
N SER A 222 0.61 6.96 0.94
CA SER A 222 -0.71 6.80 0.31
C SER A 222 -1.21 8.14 -0.24
N GLY A 223 -1.95 8.09 -1.35
CA GLY A 223 -2.50 9.27 -2.00
C GLY A 223 -1.48 10.20 -2.69
N SER A 224 -0.18 9.87 -2.73
CA SER A 224 0.84 10.75 -3.33
C SER A 224 0.73 10.90 -4.85
N MET A 225 0.01 9.97 -5.50
CA MET A 225 -0.05 9.83 -6.96
C MET A 225 1.33 9.57 -7.60
N GLU A 226 2.32 9.22 -6.78
CA GLU A 226 3.67 8.88 -7.23
C GLU A 226 3.72 7.42 -7.72
N PRO A 227 4.73 7.06 -8.54
CA PRO A 227 4.99 5.69 -8.93
C PRO A 227 5.07 4.72 -7.75
N LEU A 228 4.94 3.43 -8.07
CA LEU A 228 5.29 2.32 -7.18
C LEU A 228 6.61 2.58 -6.44
N PRO A 229 6.70 2.39 -5.11
CA PRO A 229 7.99 2.39 -4.44
C PRO A 229 8.86 1.20 -4.86
N GLU A 230 10.17 1.41 -4.81
CA GLU A 230 11.18 0.38 -4.99
C GLU A 230 11.02 -0.73 -3.96
N GLY A 231 11.15 -1.97 -4.41
CA GLY A 231 11.10 -3.16 -3.57
C GLY A 231 10.47 -4.38 -4.26
N LYS A 232 10.25 -5.43 -3.47
CA LYS A 232 9.57 -6.65 -3.90
C LYS A 232 8.07 -6.52 -3.71
N TRP A 233 7.33 -6.94 -4.72
CA TRP A 233 5.88 -7.01 -4.75
C TRP A 233 5.43 -8.43 -5.09
N TYR A 234 4.32 -8.84 -4.50
CA TYR A 234 3.62 -10.08 -4.80
C TYR A 234 2.46 -9.80 -5.77
N ILE A 235 2.38 -10.55 -6.86
CA ILE A 235 1.33 -10.48 -7.89
C ILE A 235 0.23 -11.46 -7.52
N ASN A 236 -1.00 -10.98 -7.35
CA ASN A 236 -2.17 -11.82 -7.08
C ASN A 236 -2.85 -12.25 -8.38
N ASP A 237 -3.94 -13.01 -8.25
CA ASP A 237 -4.72 -13.50 -9.38
C ASP A 237 -5.36 -12.37 -10.21
N ILE A 238 -5.55 -12.65 -11.50
CA ILE A 238 -6.19 -11.73 -12.43
C ILE A 238 -7.70 -11.68 -12.18
N LEU A 239 -8.24 -10.48 -12.04
CA LEU A 239 -9.65 -10.23 -11.79
C LEU A 239 -10.33 -9.66 -13.03
N TRP A 240 -11.55 -10.11 -13.30
CA TRP A 240 -12.31 -9.76 -14.50
C TRP A 240 -13.69 -9.22 -14.17
N ALA A 241 -14.03 -8.03 -14.67
CA ALA A 241 -15.31 -7.40 -14.40
C ALA A 241 -16.47 -8.07 -15.15
N GLY A 242 -16.25 -8.41 -16.42
CA GLY A 242 -17.26 -9.08 -17.25
C GLY A 242 -17.25 -10.61 -17.18
N GLY A 243 -16.31 -11.19 -16.43
CA GLY A 243 -15.93 -12.60 -16.47
C GLY A 243 -14.64 -12.87 -17.26
N LYS A 244 -14.08 -14.08 -17.09
CA LYS A 244 -12.75 -14.47 -17.59
C LYS A 244 -12.56 -14.11 -19.07
N ASP A 245 -11.42 -13.47 -19.38
CA ASP A 245 -11.00 -13.05 -20.73
C ASP A 245 -11.94 -12.05 -21.44
N LYS A 246 -12.88 -11.43 -20.71
CA LYS A 246 -13.72 -10.35 -21.24
C LYS A 246 -13.14 -8.98 -20.89
N TYR A 247 -12.68 -8.28 -21.91
CA TYR A 247 -12.03 -6.97 -21.81
C TYR A 247 -13.00 -5.78 -22.06
N GLY A 248 -14.30 -5.97 -21.85
CA GLY A 248 -15.35 -4.94 -21.97
C GLY A 248 -16.74 -5.53 -22.27
N PRO A 249 -17.82 -4.72 -22.27
CA PRO A 249 -17.87 -3.33 -21.81
C PRO A 249 -17.99 -3.20 -20.28
N THR A 250 -18.26 -4.30 -19.56
CA THR A 250 -18.35 -4.30 -18.09
C THR A 250 -16.99 -4.00 -17.48
N VAL A 251 -16.96 -3.06 -16.54
CA VAL A 251 -15.74 -2.52 -15.93
C VAL A 251 -15.93 -2.36 -14.44
N PHE A 252 -14.84 -2.51 -13.67
CA PHE A 252 -14.84 -2.37 -12.23
C PHE A 252 -15.02 -0.94 -11.75
N SER A 253 -14.45 0.01 -12.49
CA SER A 253 -14.67 1.45 -12.36
C SER A 253 -14.00 2.14 -13.55
N ASN A 254 -14.27 3.44 -13.74
CA ASN A 254 -13.64 4.23 -14.80
C ASN A 254 -12.10 4.22 -14.75
N GLY A 255 -11.50 3.98 -13.57
CA GLY A 255 -10.05 3.98 -13.38
C GLY A 255 -9.35 2.62 -13.51
N LEU A 256 -10.05 1.51 -13.24
CA LEU A 256 -9.48 0.15 -13.28
C LEU A 256 -9.81 -0.61 -14.57
N GLY A 257 -10.94 -0.27 -15.20
CA GLY A 257 -11.37 -0.93 -16.42
C GLY A 257 -11.87 -2.37 -16.22
N PRO A 258 -11.79 -3.23 -17.25
CA PRO A 258 -12.48 -4.52 -17.30
C PRO A 258 -11.66 -5.67 -16.71
N VAL A 259 -10.37 -5.43 -16.46
CA VAL A 259 -9.41 -6.42 -15.95
C VAL A 259 -8.37 -5.72 -15.11
N THR A 260 -8.01 -6.33 -13.98
CA THR A 260 -6.96 -5.83 -13.08
C THR A 260 -6.21 -6.98 -12.42
N THR A 261 -4.97 -6.74 -12.01
CA THR A 261 -4.13 -7.69 -11.28
C THR A 261 -3.60 -7.02 -10.01
N PRO A 262 -4.18 -7.28 -8.83
CA PRO A 262 -3.73 -6.67 -7.59
C PRO A 262 -2.30 -7.06 -7.22
N ILE A 263 -1.52 -6.11 -6.71
CA ILE A 263 -0.15 -6.35 -6.24
C ILE A 263 0.04 -5.87 -4.81
N LYS A 264 0.77 -6.66 -4.01
CA LYS A 264 1.03 -6.40 -2.58
C LYS A 264 2.51 -6.14 -2.35
N TYR A 265 2.86 -5.06 -1.67
CA TYR A 265 4.24 -4.81 -1.30
C TYR A 265 4.71 -5.82 -0.24
N VAL A 266 5.89 -6.40 -0.46
CA VAL A 266 6.47 -7.46 0.39
C VAL A 266 7.63 -6.93 1.23
N GLY A 267 8.53 -6.12 0.65
CA GLY A 267 9.74 -5.69 1.34
C GLY A 267 10.76 -5.01 0.43
N PRO A 268 11.95 -4.66 0.95
CA PRO A 268 12.52 -5.13 2.22
C PRO A 268 12.08 -4.31 3.44
N ASN A 269 11.56 -3.11 3.22
CA ASN A 269 11.04 -2.23 4.26
C ASN A 269 9.51 -2.31 4.31
N SER A 270 8.85 -1.46 5.09
CA SER A 270 7.41 -1.23 4.97
C SER A 270 7.10 -0.08 3.99
N THR A 271 5.86 -0.03 3.51
CA THR A 271 5.33 1.13 2.79
C THR A 271 3.91 1.43 3.25
N ARG A 272 3.52 2.70 3.13
CA ARG A 272 2.14 3.15 3.37
C ARG A 272 1.24 2.98 2.15
N ARG A 273 1.79 2.48 1.03
CA ARG A 273 1.04 2.22 -0.19
C ARG A 273 0.21 0.95 -0.02
N SER A 274 -1.09 1.10 -0.19
CA SER A 274 -2.06 0.02 -0.31
C SER A 274 -2.75 0.13 -1.67
N ALA A 275 -3.63 -0.82 -2.01
CA ALA A 275 -4.56 -0.66 -3.13
C ALA A 275 -3.88 -0.39 -4.48
N ILE A 276 -2.78 -1.09 -4.75
CA ILE A 276 -2.00 -0.96 -5.96
C ILE A 276 -2.29 -2.16 -6.86
N GLU A 277 -2.52 -1.90 -8.14
CA GLU A 277 -2.85 -2.94 -9.10
C GLU A 277 -2.12 -2.71 -10.43
N ILE A 278 -2.11 -3.73 -11.28
CA ILE A 278 -1.74 -3.64 -12.69
C ILE A 278 -3.03 -3.64 -13.50
N HIS A 279 -3.31 -2.54 -14.18
CA HIS A 279 -4.54 -2.36 -14.95
C HIS A 279 -4.28 -1.61 -16.25
N ILE A 280 -5.27 -1.59 -17.15
CA ILE A 280 -5.17 -0.79 -18.37
C ILE A 280 -5.32 0.69 -18.00
N ASP A 281 -4.40 1.53 -18.47
CA ASP A 281 -4.46 2.97 -18.27
C ASP A 281 -5.53 3.59 -19.18
N TRP A 282 -6.74 3.68 -18.65
CA TRP A 282 -7.87 4.35 -19.29
C TRP A 282 -7.94 5.85 -19.00
N ASN A 283 -7.07 6.36 -18.13
CA ASN A 283 -7.06 7.79 -17.80
C ASN A 283 -6.64 8.63 -19.02
N GLY A 284 -5.81 8.10 -19.93
CA GLY A 284 -5.48 8.78 -21.19
C GLY A 284 -6.66 8.95 -22.17
N LYS A 285 -7.67 8.07 -22.13
CA LYS A 285 -8.80 8.08 -23.10
C LYS A 285 -10.07 8.76 -22.60
N TYR A 286 -10.31 8.78 -21.28
CA TYR A 286 -11.60 9.22 -20.72
C TYR A 286 -11.50 10.38 -19.72
N CYS A 287 -10.30 10.86 -19.40
CA CYS A 287 -10.16 12.08 -18.60
C CYS A 287 -10.46 13.32 -19.45
N HIS A 288 -11.49 14.09 -19.08
CA HIS A 288 -11.69 15.46 -19.55
C HIS A 288 -10.66 16.39 -18.88
N GLY A 289 -9.37 16.26 -19.20
CA GLY A 289 -8.29 17.08 -18.63
C GLY A 289 -6.93 16.35 -18.50
N PRO A 290 -5.85 17.04 -18.07
CA PRO A 290 -4.49 16.54 -18.13
C PRO A 290 -4.19 15.62 -16.96
N CYS A 291 -4.66 14.37 -17.02
CA CYS A 291 -4.32 13.35 -16.03
C CYS A 291 -3.67 12.11 -16.67
N PRO A 292 -2.59 12.25 -17.48
CA PRO A 292 -1.89 11.09 -17.98
C PRO A 292 -1.23 10.32 -16.82
N GLY A 293 -1.36 8.99 -16.84
CA GLY A 293 -0.78 8.07 -15.88
C GLY A 293 -1.80 7.54 -14.86
N THR A 294 -1.28 6.94 -13.79
CA THR A 294 -2.10 6.26 -12.77
C THR A 294 -2.06 7.01 -11.44
N ALA A 295 -3.02 6.69 -10.55
CA ALA A 295 -2.96 7.06 -9.14
C ALA A 295 -1.93 6.21 -8.35
N GLY A 296 -0.81 5.87 -8.99
CA GLY A 296 0.28 5.08 -8.41
C GLY A 296 0.27 3.58 -8.69
N CYS A 297 -0.76 3.08 -9.40
CA CYS A 297 -0.82 1.74 -9.97
C CYS A 297 0.21 1.55 -11.10
N LEU A 298 0.35 0.32 -11.60
CA LEU A 298 1.07 0.05 -12.83
C LEU A 298 0.09 0.09 -14.02
N GLY A 299 0.21 1.11 -14.86
CA GLY A 299 -0.66 1.32 -16.01
C GLY A 299 -0.10 0.67 -17.27
N ILE A 300 -0.90 -0.16 -17.91
CA ILE A 300 -0.62 -0.74 -19.23
C ILE A 300 -1.41 0.04 -20.28
N TYR A 301 -0.77 0.47 -21.35
CA TYR A 301 -1.37 1.44 -22.28
C TYR A 301 -2.57 0.92 -23.06
N ASP A 302 -2.62 -0.37 -23.37
CA ASP A 302 -3.73 -0.94 -24.14
C ASP A 302 -4.06 -2.41 -23.80
N ILE A 303 -5.16 -2.87 -24.39
CA ILE A 303 -5.69 -4.23 -24.19
C ILE A 303 -4.74 -5.29 -24.77
N ALA A 304 -4.02 -5.01 -25.87
CA ALA A 304 -3.12 -5.97 -26.49
C ALA A 304 -1.91 -6.23 -25.58
N ASP A 305 -1.33 -5.17 -25.03
CA ASP A 305 -0.26 -5.28 -24.04
C ASP A 305 -0.74 -5.94 -22.75
N TYR A 306 -1.98 -5.68 -22.31
CA TYR A 306 -2.53 -6.38 -21.14
C TYR A 306 -2.74 -7.87 -21.41
N LYS A 307 -3.21 -8.24 -22.61
CA LYS A 307 -3.27 -9.66 -23.04
C LYS A 307 -1.89 -10.31 -23.03
N LYS A 308 -0.85 -9.56 -23.38
CA LYS A 308 0.54 -10.01 -23.30
C LYS A 308 0.94 -10.30 -21.84
N LEU A 309 0.66 -9.38 -20.90
CA LEU A 309 0.86 -9.63 -19.48
C LEU A 309 0.10 -10.88 -19.01
N VAL A 310 -1.18 -11.02 -19.36
CA VAL A 310 -1.98 -12.20 -19.01
C VAL A 310 -1.35 -13.49 -19.55
N SER A 311 -0.74 -13.47 -20.74
CA SER A 311 -0.02 -14.61 -21.27
C SER A 311 1.22 -14.97 -20.44
N TRP A 312 1.98 -13.98 -19.97
CA TRP A 312 3.14 -14.20 -19.09
C TRP A 312 2.71 -14.75 -17.73
N LEU A 313 1.64 -14.19 -17.15
CA LEU A 313 1.08 -14.65 -15.88
C LEU A 313 0.55 -16.08 -15.97
N ARG A 314 0.07 -16.52 -17.13
CA ARG A 314 -0.41 -17.91 -17.34
C ARG A 314 0.68 -18.90 -17.73
N ASP A 315 1.78 -18.45 -18.34
CA ASP A 315 2.87 -19.34 -18.79
C ASP A 315 3.57 -20.02 -17.60
N THR A 316 3.96 -19.23 -16.60
CA THR A 316 4.74 -19.74 -15.46
C THR A 316 4.17 -19.35 -14.10
N ASN A 317 3.05 -18.63 -14.06
CA ASN A 317 2.47 -18.08 -12.84
C ASN A 317 3.50 -17.37 -11.94
N PRO A 318 4.28 -16.41 -12.48
CA PRO A 318 5.20 -15.64 -11.67
C PRO A 318 4.41 -14.77 -10.69
N HIS A 319 4.65 -14.97 -9.41
CA HIS A 319 4.06 -14.15 -8.35
C HIS A 319 4.98 -13.03 -7.88
N ASP A 320 6.23 -12.99 -8.34
CA ASP A 320 7.20 -11.99 -7.89
C ASP A 320 7.35 -10.86 -8.91
N LEU A 321 7.22 -9.62 -8.42
CA LEU A 321 7.52 -8.38 -9.14
C LEU A 321 8.60 -7.60 -8.39
N TYR A 322 9.73 -7.36 -9.04
CA TYR A 322 10.82 -6.55 -8.52
C TYR A 322 10.77 -5.17 -9.14
N VAL A 323 10.45 -4.16 -8.34
CA VAL A 323 10.45 -2.76 -8.75
C VAL A 323 11.81 -2.18 -8.41
N ASP A 324 12.62 -1.87 -9.42
CA ASP A 324 13.99 -1.40 -9.29
C ASP A 324 14.17 -0.04 -9.97
N TRP A 325 14.36 0.99 -9.15
CA TRP A 325 14.59 2.36 -9.59
C TRP A 325 16.06 2.76 -9.51
N GLY A 326 16.95 1.84 -9.11
CA GLY A 326 18.36 2.13 -8.88
C GLY A 326 18.64 2.88 -7.57
N LEU A 327 17.73 2.81 -6.59
CA LEU A 327 17.89 3.46 -5.27
C LEU A 327 18.61 2.56 -4.25
N GLY A 328 18.93 1.32 -4.62
CA GLY A 328 19.76 0.40 -3.85
C GLY A 328 19.03 -0.39 -2.75
N THR A 329 17.70 -0.35 -2.74
CA THR A 329 16.84 -1.06 -1.78
C THR A 329 16.03 -2.19 -2.39
N CYS A 330 16.01 -2.34 -3.72
CA CYS A 330 15.33 -3.48 -4.35
C CYS A 330 16.02 -4.79 -3.93
N PRO A 331 15.30 -5.76 -3.34
CA PRO A 331 15.86 -7.07 -3.02
C PRO A 331 16.30 -7.77 -4.31
N GLN A 332 17.29 -8.65 -4.20
CA GLN A 332 17.67 -9.49 -5.32
C GLN A 332 16.62 -10.60 -5.54
N PRO A 333 16.36 -10.97 -6.80
CA PRO A 333 15.53 -12.13 -7.13
C PRO A 333 16.01 -13.41 -6.44
N GLN A 334 15.04 -14.11 -5.84
CA GLN A 334 15.18 -15.44 -5.25
C GLN A 334 14.64 -16.52 -6.19
#